data_AF-A0A7X6R2G2-F1
#
_entry.id   AF-A0A7X6R2G2-F1
#
_cell.length_a   1.000
_cell.length_b   1.000
_cell.length_c   1.000
_cell.angle_alpha   90.00
_cell.angle_beta   90.00
_cell.angle_gamma   90.00
#
_symmetry.space_group_name_H-M   'P 1'
#
loop_
_entity.id
_entity.type
_entity.pdbx_description
1 polymer ?
#
loop_
_entity_poly.entity_id
_entity_poly.type
_entity_poly.pdbx_seq_one_letter_code
_entity_poly.pdbx_strand_id
1 'polypeptide(L)'
;MTDANDNVIFVAMPGTIRGENARWKDVAQIKKHLYERIAREVSAQTGVEYRLRIEVDEDRAGNIHQSMFGAAMRAPVYIADLTGLNANVYLELGVRWAVKDCVTVLTCQSLHDDLAFNVSPSKAVKYGNDPEELETAATRIADMIVKGLRQPGYVDSLVRQNAELITLERHEVEELRAENARLAHQRGDDLIAAALNAEHDKRIQLLHQAVAVNPANVQAHFLLGESAISASEYNDAIQYLTEATRLEPSFAPAWRELGVAQSRNGALDIAVDSVRQAVTLHREDAEAHSILGGIYRRKARNHYDSTGRYDQVMLRQARDAYAEAGRIDNRNTYPLMNLARLDLQLAGSDEARRHHALAEFEELEHLARYSARSEGDEDAWKWFDLADALAFTGRTEEALAASRDGFRRFEEPHRTSVGAAAAAPLQDILNSTPLPADIDAAVRALIASYRTAST
;
A
#
# COMPACT_ATOMS: atom_id res chain seq x y z
N MET A 1 -44.62 22.23 24.46
CA MET A 1 -43.92 23.12 25.39
C MET A 1 -42.43 22.83 25.24
N THR A 2 -41.69 23.85 24.81
CA THR A 2 -40.26 23.84 24.52
C THR A 2 -39.44 23.99 25.80
N ASP A 3 -39.05 22.89 26.45
CA ASP A 3 -38.03 22.89 27.51
C ASP A 3 -36.62 22.80 26.89
N ALA A 4 -36.30 23.76 26.03
CA ALA A 4 -34.97 23.94 25.47
C ALA A 4 -34.19 24.88 26.41
N ASN A 5 -33.15 24.35 27.05
CA ASN A 5 -32.22 25.00 27.99
C ASN A 5 -32.52 24.92 29.49
N ASP A 6 -32.91 23.76 29.99
CA ASP A 6 -32.59 23.48 31.40
C ASP A 6 -31.14 23.01 31.49
N ASN A 7 -30.29 23.85 32.10
CA ASN A 7 -28.92 23.51 32.50
C ASN A 7 -28.98 22.40 33.56
N VAL A 8 -29.11 21.15 33.11
CA VAL A 8 -29.27 20.00 33.98
C VAL A 8 -28.01 19.17 33.97
N ILE A 9 -27.54 18.81 35.17
CA ILE A 9 -26.63 17.69 35.38
C ILE A 9 -27.51 16.50 35.70
N PHE A 10 -27.64 15.59 34.74
CA PHE A 10 -28.37 14.34 34.95
C PHE A 10 -27.41 13.28 35.46
N VAL A 11 -27.81 12.57 36.51
CA VAL A 11 -27.04 11.46 37.08
C VAL A 11 -27.85 10.19 36.91
N ALA A 12 -27.37 9.31 36.04
CA ALA A 12 -27.84 7.93 35.97
C ALA A 12 -27.07 7.11 36.98
N MET A 13 -27.80 6.47 37.87
CA MET A 13 -27.17 5.72 38.94
C MET A 13 -28.03 4.55 39.41
N PRO A 14 -27.42 3.51 40.00
CA PRO A 14 -28.17 2.38 40.52
C PRO A 14 -29.16 2.84 41.59
N GLY A 15 -30.44 2.46 41.43
CA GLY A 15 -31.52 2.75 42.38
C GLY A 15 -31.37 2.02 43.73
N THR A 16 -32.23 1.04 43.98
CA THR A 16 -32.44 0.44 45.32
C THR A 16 -31.40 -0.58 45.78
N ILE A 17 -30.66 -1.22 44.87
CA ILE A 17 -29.55 -2.13 45.19
C ILE A 17 -28.37 -1.66 44.34
N ARG A 18 -27.41 -0.94 44.95
CA ARG A 18 -26.19 -0.44 44.29
C ARG A 18 -25.21 -1.55 43.85
N GLY A 19 -25.73 -2.73 43.52
CA GLY A 19 -24.96 -3.96 43.39
C GLY A 19 -24.45 -4.48 44.73
N GLU A 20 -24.06 -5.75 44.78
CA GLU A 20 -23.53 -6.37 46.00
C GLU A 20 -22.21 -5.70 46.45
N ASN A 21 -21.46 -5.11 45.52
CA ASN A 21 -20.10 -4.59 45.70
C ASN A 21 -20.02 -3.09 46.08
N ALA A 22 -21.14 -2.36 46.13
CA ALA A 22 -21.11 -0.96 46.58
C ALA A 22 -20.72 -0.86 48.05
N ARG A 23 -19.66 -0.09 48.32
CA ARG A 23 -19.11 0.13 49.67
C ARG A 23 -19.86 1.22 50.40
N TRP A 24 -20.29 2.27 49.70
CA TRP A 24 -21.14 3.33 50.23
C TRP A 24 -22.52 3.29 49.57
N LYS A 25 -23.55 2.93 50.35
CA LYS A 25 -24.91 2.64 49.86
C LYS A 25 -25.93 3.75 50.12
N ASP A 26 -25.60 4.73 50.96
CA ASP A 26 -26.52 5.82 51.32
C ASP A 26 -26.62 6.85 50.18
N VAL A 27 -27.67 6.70 49.37
CA VAL A 27 -27.93 7.55 48.20
C VAL A 27 -28.14 9.02 48.60
N ALA A 28 -28.80 9.28 49.73
CA ALA A 28 -29.07 10.64 50.19
C ALA A 28 -27.78 11.36 50.58
N GLN A 29 -26.86 10.66 51.24
CA GLN A 29 -25.55 11.20 51.57
C GLN A 29 -24.69 11.40 50.32
N ILE A 30 -24.68 10.45 49.38
CA ILE A 30 -23.94 10.59 48.12
C ILE A 30 -24.46 11.79 47.31
N LYS A 31 -25.79 11.92 47.18
CA LYS A 31 -26.43 13.07 46.53
C LYS A 31 -25.96 14.39 47.15
N LYS A 32 -26.08 14.51 48.48
CA LYS A 32 -25.75 15.74 49.22
C LYS A 32 -24.26 16.10 49.15
N HIS A 33 -23.39 15.12 49.32
CA HIS A 33 -21.96 15.36 49.50
C HIS A 33 -21.16 15.33 48.20
N LEU A 34 -21.61 14.60 47.18
CA LEU A 34 -20.95 14.51 45.88
C LEU A 34 -21.68 15.32 44.80
N TYR A 35 -22.90 14.93 44.43
CA TYR A 35 -23.55 15.48 43.23
C TYR A 35 -24.07 16.90 43.38
N GLU A 36 -24.66 17.25 44.53
CA GLU A 36 -25.08 18.64 44.80
C GLU A 36 -23.86 19.57 44.86
N ARG A 37 -22.73 19.05 45.34
CA ARG A 37 -21.46 19.79 45.34
C ARG A 37 -20.96 20.02 43.92
N ILE A 38 -20.93 18.99 43.07
CA ILE A 38 -20.59 19.12 41.64
C ILE A 38 -21.46 20.17 40.97
N ALA A 39 -22.77 20.15 41.19
CA ALA A 39 -23.68 21.14 40.59
C ALA A 39 -23.36 22.58 41.04
N ARG A 40 -23.06 22.80 42.33
CA ARG A 40 -22.62 24.11 42.85
C ARG A 40 -21.31 24.56 42.21
N GLU A 41 -20.32 23.67 42.11
CA GLU A 41 -19.01 23.99 41.56
C GLU A 41 -19.07 24.29 40.06
N VAL A 42 -19.76 23.46 39.28
CA VAL A 42 -20.00 23.72 37.84
C VAL A 42 -20.73 25.06 37.67
N SER A 43 -21.73 25.35 38.49
CA SER A 43 -22.45 26.62 38.41
C SER A 43 -21.56 27.83 38.69
N ALA A 44 -20.73 27.74 39.74
CA ALA A 44 -19.78 28.79 40.09
C ALA A 44 -18.72 29.02 39.00
N GLN A 45 -18.20 27.94 38.40
CA GLN A 45 -17.16 28.03 37.36
C GLN A 45 -17.70 28.47 36.00
N THR A 46 -18.95 28.17 35.68
CA THR A 46 -19.57 28.56 34.39
C THR A 46 -20.30 29.91 34.46
N GLY A 47 -20.67 30.38 35.65
CA GLY A 47 -21.51 31.56 35.83
C GLY A 47 -22.99 31.33 35.48
N VAL A 48 -23.40 30.06 35.30
CA VAL A 48 -24.74 29.64 34.91
C VAL A 48 -25.26 28.65 35.94
N GLU A 49 -26.51 28.78 36.38
CA GLU A 49 -27.08 27.85 37.35
C GLU A 49 -27.35 26.48 36.71
N TYR A 50 -26.68 25.43 37.22
CA TYR A 50 -26.91 24.03 36.87
C TYR A 50 -27.73 23.32 37.95
N ARG A 51 -28.86 22.75 37.56
CA ARG A 51 -29.74 21.97 38.44
C ARG A 51 -29.39 20.49 38.38
N LEU A 52 -29.32 19.85 39.54
CA LEU A 52 -29.09 18.41 39.65
C LEU A 52 -30.40 17.63 39.48
N ARG A 53 -30.36 16.58 38.67
CA ARG A 53 -31.44 15.60 38.54
C ARG A 53 -30.86 14.19 38.64
N ILE A 54 -31.29 13.43 39.64
CA ILE A 54 -30.84 12.04 39.86
C ILE A 54 -32.00 11.11 39.52
N GLU A 55 -31.72 10.05 38.78
CA GLU A 55 -32.70 9.04 38.33
C GLU A 55 -33.54 8.46 39.48
N VAL A 56 -32.92 8.19 40.64
CA VAL A 56 -33.55 7.55 41.82
C VAL A 56 -34.63 8.41 42.48
N ASP A 57 -34.64 9.72 42.25
CA ASP A 57 -35.64 10.65 42.82
C ASP A 57 -36.95 10.68 42.01
N GLU A 58 -37.04 9.97 40.87
CA GLU A 58 -38.27 9.83 40.09
C GLU A 58 -39.13 8.69 40.68
N ASP A 59 -39.99 9.01 41.64
CA ASP A 59 -40.94 8.08 42.27
C ASP A 59 -41.81 7.33 41.22
N ARG A 60 -41.39 6.14 40.79
CA ARG A 60 -42.23 5.03 40.28
C ARG A 60 -41.41 3.76 40.05
N ALA A 61 -41.79 2.67 40.72
CA ALA A 61 -41.19 1.35 40.53
C ALA A 61 -41.77 0.63 39.30
N GLY A 62 -40.91 0.20 38.37
CA GLY A 62 -41.19 -0.84 37.37
C GLY A 62 -40.94 -0.46 35.89
N ASN A 63 -40.19 -1.32 35.18
CA ASN A 63 -39.79 -1.30 33.76
C ASN A 63 -38.91 -0.12 33.28
N ILE A 64 -38.02 -0.41 32.32
CA ILE A 64 -37.13 0.58 31.65
C ILE A 64 -38.00 1.69 31.06
N HIS A 65 -37.96 2.87 31.67
CA HIS A 65 -38.77 4.01 31.26
C HIS A 65 -38.18 4.68 29.99
N GLN A 66 -39.01 4.94 28.99
CA GLN A 66 -38.65 5.76 27.81
C GLN A 66 -38.13 7.16 28.20
N SER A 67 -38.46 7.66 29.40
CA SER A 67 -37.98 8.95 29.92
C SER A 67 -36.49 8.96 30.26
N MET A 68 -35.88 7.81 30.59
CA MET A 68 -34.47 7.70 31.01
C MET A 68 -33.53 7.96 29.82
N PHE A 69 -33.80 7.34 28.67
CA PHE A 69 -33.13 7.67 27.40
C PHE A 69 -33.39 9.12 26.97
N GLY A 70 -34.57 9.65 27.31
CA GLY A 70 -34.90 11.05 27.12
C GLY A 70 -33.93 12.00 27.85
N ALA A 71 -33.43 11.63 29.03
CA ALA A 71 -32.44 12.41 29.76
C ALA A 71 -31.04 12.27 29.14
N ALA A 72 -30.63 11.05 28.77
CA ALA A 72 -29.39 10.79 28.04
C ALA A 72 -29.28 11.62 26.74
N MET A 73 -30.40 11.78 26.02
CA MET A 73 -30.47 12.60 24.80
C MET A 73 -30.48 14.12 25.07
N ARG A 74 -31.10 14.58 26.16
CA ARG A 74 -31.38 16.01 26.35
C ARG A 74 -30.38 16.71 27.27
N ALA A 75 -29.93 16.06 28.34
CA ALA A 75 -29.08 16.69 29.34
C ALA A 75 -27.76 17.20 28.70
N PRO A 76 -27.35 18.45 28.97
CA PRO A 76 -26.05 18.95 28.54
C PRO A 76 -24.92 18.21 29.27
N VAL A 77 -25.12 17.85 30.54
CA VAL A 77 -24.16 17.08 31.32
C VAL A 77 -24.82 15.80 31.79
N TYR A 78 -24.16 14.68 31.54
CA TYR A 78 -24.62 13.35 31.94
C TYR A 78 -23.53 12.66 32.77
N ILE A 79 -23.86 12.23 33.98
CA ILE A 79 -22.96 11.47 34.84
C ILE A 79 -23.50 10.04 34.92
N ALA A 80 -22.69 9.07 34.52
CA ALA A 80 -23.01 7.66 34.63
C ALA A 80 -22.26 7.05 35.83
N ASP A 81 -22.99 6.72 36.89
CA ASP A 81 -22.44 6.02 38.05
C ASP A 81 -22.47 4.51 37.82
N LEU A 82 -21.29 3.96 37.50
CA LEU A 82 -21.12 2.56 37.13
C LEU A 82 -20.97 1.63 38.34
N THR A 83 -21.07 2.18 39.56
CA THR A 83 -20.96 1.40 40.79
C THR A 83 -21.89 0.19 40.81
N GLY A 84 -21.32 -0.97 41.17
CA GLY A 84 -22.08 -2.21 41.30
C GLY A 84 -22.55 -2.83 40.00
N LEU A 85 -21.99 -2.42 38.85
CA LEU A 85 -22.24 -3.03 37.54
C LEU A 85 -23.73 -3.05 37.14
N ASN A 86 -24.45 -1.97 37.44
CA ASN A 86 -25.87 -1.90 37.11
C ASN A 86 -26.10 -1.82 35.59
N ALA A 87 -26.68 -2.88 35.01
CA ALA A 87 -26.88 -3.01 33.57
C ALA A 87 -27.69 -1.85 32.94
N ASN A 88 -28.60 -1.20 33.66
CA ASN A 88 -29.38 -0.09 33.13
C ASN A 88 -28.50 1.14 32.88
N VAL A 89 -27.61 1.48 33.82
CA VAL A 89 -26.69 2.61 33.66
C VAL A 89 -25.76 2.40 32.47
N TYR A 90 -25.30 1.16 32.25
CA TYR A 90 -24.50 0.79 31.08
C TYR A 90 -25.27 0.92 29.77
N LEU A 91 -26.54 0.48 29.75
CA LEU A 91 -27.41 0.62 28.59
C LEU A 91 -27.65 2.10 28.24
N GLU A 92 -27.92 2.94 29.23
CA GLU A 92 -28.10 4.37 29.02
C GLU A 92 -26.81 5.09 28.61
N LEU A 93 -25.66 4.69 29.16
CA LEU A 93 -24.36 5.20 28.74
C LEU A 93 -24.11 4.92 27.26
N GLY A 94 -24.44 3.71 26.80
CA GLY A 94 -24.37 3.36 25.38
C GLY A 94 -25.23 4.27 24.51
N VAL A 95 -26.49 4.52 24.93
CA VAL A 95 -27.38 5.45 24.22
C VAL A 95 -26.84 6.87 24.24
N ARG A 96 -26.38 7.38 25.39
CA ARG A 96 -25.75 8.71 25.54
C ARG A 96 -24.62 8.89 24.54
N TRP A 97 -23.70 7.94 24.50
CA TRP A 97 -22.57 7.95 23.58
C TRP A 97 -22.97 7.82 22.10
N ALA A 98 -24.10 7.18 21.80
CA ALA A 98 -24.58 7.03 20.43
C ALA A 98 -25.35 8.26 19.88
N VAL A 99 -25.90 9.12 20.72
CA VAL A 99 -26.88 10.12 20.24
C VAL A 99 -26.48 11.57 20.44
N LYS A 100 -25.47 11.86 21.28
CA LYS A 100 -25.11 13.24 21.62
C LYS A 100 -23.64 13.45 21.93
N ASP A 101 -23.03 14.43 21.25
CA ASP A 101 -21.68 14.93 21.54
C ASP A 101 -21.83 16.02 22.58
N CYS A 102 -21.71 15.62 23.84
CA CYS A 102 -21.71 16.55 24.96
C CYS A 102 -21.12 15.84 26.17
N VAL A 103 -21.04 16.55 27.30
CA VAL A 103 -20.30 16.09 28.47
C VAL A 103 -20.91 14.84 29.09
N THR A 104 -20.11 13.79 29.20
CA THR A 104 -20.40 12.50 29.80
C THR A 104 -19.26 12.15 30.76
N VAL A 105 -19.57 12.07 32.05
CA VAL A 105 -18.57 11.71 33.09
C VAL A 105 -18.92 10.35 33.66
N LEU A 106 -17.93 9.47 33.74
CA LEU A 106 -18.07 8.17 34.38
C LEU A 106 -17.63 8.27 35.84
N THR A 107 -18.44 7.77 36.77
CA THR A 107 -18.07 7.68 38.19
C THR A 107 -18.24 6.25 38.70
N CYS A 108 -17.44 5.85 39.68
CA CYS A 108 -17.62 4.58 40.38
C CYS A 108 -16.92 4.58 41.75
N GLN A 109 -17.11 3.53 42.55
CA GLN A 109 -16.47 3.39 43.88
C GLN A 109 -15.21 2.52 43.80
N SER A 110 -15.15 1.60 42.84
CA SER A 110 -13.98 0.78 42.54
C SER A 110 -13.68 0.78 41.04
N LEU A 111 -12.51 1.29 40.65
CA LEU A 111 -12.07 1.23 39.25
C LEU A 111 -11.83 -0.21 38.75
N HIS A 112 -11.59 -1.15 39.67
CA HIS A 112 -11.37 -2.56 39.32
C HIS A 112 -12.68 -3.34 39.26
N ASP A 113 -13.54 -3.16 40.27
CA ASP A 113 -14.73 -4.01 40.44
C ASP A 113 -15.97 -3.48 39.70
N ASP A 114 -16.05 -2.17 39.44
CA ASP A 114 -17.25 -1.51 38.90
C ASP A 114 -17.17 -1.20 37.39
N LEU A 115 -16.02 -1.37 36.74
CA LEU A 115 -15.83 -1.06 35.30
C LEU A 115 -15.82 -2.34 34.44
N ALA A 116 -16.86 -2.51 33.62
CA ALA A 116 -17.08 -3.73 32.82
C ALA A 116 -16.36 -3.77 31.45
N PHE A 117 -15.60 -2.73 31.10
CA PHE A 117 -14.95 -2.61 29.79
C PHE A 117 -13.58 -1.95 29.91
N ASN A 118 -12.68 -2.23 28.95
CA ASN A 118 -11.27 -1.81 28.98
C ASN A 118 -11.11 -0.31 28.67
N VAL A 119 -11.57 0.54 29.59
CA VAL A 119 -11.38 1.98 29.54
C VAL A 119 -10.08 2.32 30.24
N SER A 120 -9.33 3.30 29.72
CA SER A 120 -8.27 3.92 30.50
C SER A 120 -8.85 4.38 31.86
N PRO A 121 -8.27 4.00 33.00
CA PRO A 121 -8.73 4.42 34.33
C PRO A 121 -8.79 5.95 34.51
N SER A 122 -8.16 6.71 33.61
CA SER A 122 -8.23 8.16 33.55
C SER A 122 -9.61 8.72 33.19
N LYS A 123 -10.48 7.94 32.52
CA LYS A 123 -11.81 8.39 32.05
C LYS A 123 -12.93 8.24 33.09
N ALA A 124 -12.71 7.49 34.16
CA ALA A 124 -13.66 7.36 35.27
C ALA A 124 -13.10 8.02 36.55
N VAL A 125 -13.98 8.65 37.32
CA VAL A 125 -13.63 9.27 38.60
C VAL A 125 -14.10 8.36 39.72
N LYS A 126 -13.13 7.85 40.49
CA LYS A 126 -13.39 7.08 41.70
C LYS A 126 -13.88 8.02 42.81
N TYR A 127 -14.89 7.62 43.57
CA TYR A 127 -15.31 8.29 44.80
C TYR A 127 -15.45 7.31 45.97
N GLY A 128 -15.28 7.80 47.20
CA GLY A 128 -15.42 7.04 48.44
C GLY A 128 -16.39 7.74 49.41
N ASN A 129 -16.45 7.28 50.66
CA ASN A 129 -17.18 7.97 51.73
C ASN A 129 -16.29 8.84 52.62
N ASP A 130 -14.99 8.91 52.32
CA ASP A 130 -14.05 9.81 52.98
C ASP A 130 -14.26 11.27 52.51
N PRO A 131 -14.36 12.26 53.42
CA PRO A 131 -14.63 13.65 53.06
C PRO A 131 -13.60 14.28 52.10
N GLU A 132 -12.32 13.94 52.24
CA GLU A 132 -11.22 14.51 51.44
C GLU A 132 -11.19 13.86 50.04
N GLU A 133 -11.43 12.54 49.97
CA GLU A 133 -11.63 11.85 48.69
C GLU A 133 -12.84 12.40 47.93
N LEU A 134 -13.93 12.71 48.64
CA LEU A 134 -15.15 13.26 48.03
C LEU A 134 -14.97 14.66 47.48
N GLU A 135 -14.27 15.52 48.21
CA GLU A 135 -13.93 16.86 47.75
C GLU A 135 -13.07 16.82 46.48
N THR A 136 -12.07 15.94 46.49
CA THR A 136 -11.19 15.72 45.33
C THR A 136 -11.97 15.19 44.12
N ALA A 137 -12.85 14.21 44.33
CA ALA A 137 -13.69 13.63 43.28
C ALA A 137 -14.67 14.66 42.71
N ALA A 138 -15.36 15.41 43.56
CA ALA A 138 -16.32 16.45 43.14
C ALA A 138 -15.63 17.52 42.29
N THR A 139 -14.48 18.03 42.75
CA THR A 139 -13.69 19.04 42.04
C THR A 139 -13.25 18.52 40.67
N ARG A 140 -12.69 17.30 40.62
CA ARG A 140 -12.25 16.70 39.36
C ARG A 140 -13.41 16.50 38.37
N ILE A 141 -14.57 16.06 38.85
CA ILE A 141 -15.77 15.89 38.02
C ILE A 141 -16.24 17.25 37.50
N ALA A 142 -16.31 18.26 38.36
CA ALA A 142 -16.70 19.62 37.95
C ALA A 142 -15.75 20.18 36.87
N ASP A 143 -14.44 20.02 37.04
CA ASP A 143 -13.44 20.48 36.07
C ASP A 143 -13.57 19.76 34.72
N MET A 144 -13.80 18.44 34.72
CA MET A 144 -14.08 17.66 33.51
C MET A 144 -15.33 18.19 32.79
N ILE A 145 -16.38 18.50 33.57
CA ILE A 145 -17.63 19.04 33.04
C ILE A 145 -17.42 20.42 32.41
N VAL A 146 -16.81 21.34 33.14
CA VAL A 146 -16.56 22.72 32.69
C VAL A 146 -15.67 22.74 31.45
N LYS A 147 -14.62 21.89 31.43
CA LYS A 147 -13.74 21.75 30.27
C LYS A 147 -14.53 21.32 29.03
N GLY A 148 -15.37 20.29 29.15
CA GLY A 148 -16.18 19.79 28.03
C GLY A 148 -17.21 20.81 27.56
N LEU A 149 -17.91 21.48 28.48
CA LEU A 149 -18.91 22.51 28.16
C LEU A 149 -18.33 23.72 27.43
N ARG A 150 -17.06 24.08 27.71
CA ARG A 150 -16.38 25.20 27.06
C ARG A 150 -15.83 24.87 25.66
N GLN A 151 -15.89 23.61 25.22
CA GLN A 151 -15.34 23.15 23.95
C GLN A 151 -16.48 22.81 22.96
N PRO A 152 -16.74 23.64 21.92
CA PRO A 152 -17.87 23.45 21.01
C PRO A 152 -17.89 22.12 20.23
N GLY A 153 -16.74 21.47 20.06
CA GLY A 153 -16.59 20.17 19.39
C GLY A 153 -16.16 19.05 20.33
N TYR A 154 -16.49 19.14 21.63
CA TYR A 154 -16.09 18.13 22.60
C TYR A 154 -16.81 16.80 22.37
N VAL A 155 -16.03 15.74 22.12
CA VAL A 155 -16.52 14.37 21.96
C VAL A 155 -15.81 13.47 22.97
N ASP A 156 -16.53 13.03 24.00
CA ASP A 156 -16.05 12.03 24.95
C ASP A 156 -16.61 10.62 24.71
N SER A 157 -17.54 10.51 23.74
CA SER A 157 -18.11 9.25 23.30
C SER A 157 -17.08 8.35 22.62
N LEU A 158 -16.86 7.19 23.20
CA LEU A 158 -16.04 6.13 22.61
C LEU A 158 -16.66 5.55 21.33
N VAL A 159 -17.99 5.65 21.19
CA VAL A 159 -18.72 5.13 20.02
C VAL A 159 -18.61 6.09 18.83
N ARG A 160 -18.45 7.39 19.08
CA ARG A 160 -18.30 8.43 18.05
C ARG A 160 -16.89 8.92 17.79
N GLN A 161 -15.94 8.53 18.63
CA GLN A 161 -14.57 8.96 18.45
C GLN A 161 -14.05 8.48 17.08
N ASN A 162 -13.86 9.42 16.15
CA ASN A 162 -13.47 9.20 14.75
C ASN A 162 -14.58 8.63 13.82
N ALA A 163 -15.86 8.73 14.19
CA ALA A 163 -16.98 8.36 13.32
C ALA A 163 -17.87 9.57 13.04
N GLU A 164 -18.06 9.91 11.77
CA GLU A 164 -18.98 10.99 11.35
C GLU A 164 -20.45 10.60 11.48
N LEU A 165 -20.77 9.31 11.38
CA LEU A 165 -22.11 8.73 11.47
C LEU A 165 -22.08 7.45 12.30
N ILE A 166 -23.12 7.20 13.12
CA ILE A 166 -23.24 5.96 13.91
C ILE A 166 -24.16 4.94 13.25
N THR A 167 -25.17 5.39 12.53
CA THR A 167 -26.16 4.53 11.89
C THR A 167 -26.16 4.77 10.39
N LEU A 168 -25.92 3.70 9.64
CA LEU A 168 -26.26 3.58 8.23
C LEU A 168 -27.36 2.53 8.15
N GLU A 169 -28.45 2.83 7.48
CA GLU A 169 -29.50 1.83 7.30
C GLU A 169 -28.97 0.70 6.43
N ARG A 170 -29.29 -0.56 6.78
CA ARG A 170 -28.83 -1.72 6.02
C ARG A 170 -29.19 -1.59 4.53
N HIS A 171 -30.38 -1.06 4.25
CA HIS A 171 -30.86 -0.83 2.90
C HIS A 171 -29.99 0.19 2.14
N GLU A 172 -29.57 1.30 2.77
CA GLU A 172 -28.68 2.30 2.15
C GLU A 172 -27.33 1.67 1.77
N VAL A 173 -26.76 0.83 2.65
CA VAL A 173 -25.51 0.11 2.34
C VAL A 173 -25.70 -0.87 1.19
N GLU A 174 -26.84 -1.57 1.14
CA GLU A 174 -27.16 -2.51 0.05
C GLU A 174 -27.39 -1.77 -1.28
N GLU A 175 -28.06 -0.62 -1.28
CA GLU A 175 -28.24 0.24 -2.46
C GLU A 175 -26.90 0.77 -2.98
N LEU A 176 -26.03 1.27 -2.10
CA LEU A 176 -24.69 1.72 -2.50
C LEU A 176 -23.84 0.59 -3.07
N ARG A 177 -23.96 -0.63 -2.53
CA ARG A 177 -23.28 -1.81 -3.09
C ARG A 177 -23.83 -2.16 -4.47
N ALA A 178 -25.15 -2.13 -4.65
CA ALA A 178 -25.77 -2.38 -5.94
C ALA A 178 -25.37 -1.33 -6.98
N GLU A 179 -25.33 -0.07 -6.57
CA GLU A 179 -24.91 1.05 -7.43
C GLU A 179 -23.43 0.95 -7.81
N ASN A 180 -22.55 0.62 -6.87
CA ASN A 180 -21.14 0.38 -7.16
C ASN A 180 -20.95 -0.79 -8.13
N ALA A 181 -21.68 -1.89 -7.96
CA ALA A 181 -21.64 -3.02 -8.89
C ALA A 181 -22.16 -2.62 -10.29
N ARG A 182 -23.23 -1.82 -10.36
CA ARG A 182 -23.75 -1.28 -11.63
C ARG A 182 -22.72 -0.40 -12.33
N LEU A 183 -22.05 0.48 -11.60
CA LEU A 183 -21.01 1.37 -12.14
C LEU A 183 -19.78 0.57 -12.60
N ALA A 184 -19.32 -0.40 -11.82
CA ALA A 184 -18.23 -1.30 -12.20
C ALA A 184 -18.55 -2.05 -13.50
N HIS A 185 -19.78 -2.58 -13.61
CA HIS A 185 -20.26 -3.22 -14.83
C HIS A 185 -20.26 -2.25 -16.02
N GLN A 186 -20.80 -1.03 -15.85
CA GLN A 186 -20.81 0.00 -16.90
C GLN A 186 -19.41 0.46 -17.33
N ARG A 187 -18.43 0.38 -16.44
CA ARG A 187 -17.04 0.68 -16.75
C ARG A 187 -16.29 -0.49 -17.40
N GLY A 188 -16.85 -1.70 -17.35
CA GLY A 188 -16.20 -2.93 -17.81
C GLY A 188 -15.20 -3.52 -16.80
N ASP A 189 -15.23 -3.08 -15.54
CA ASP A 189 -14.24 -3.47 -14.53
C ASP A 189 -14.36 -4.96 -14.17
N ASP A 190 -15.58 -5.52 -14.17
CA ASP A 190 -15.82 -6.96 -13.95
C ASP A 190 -15.17 -7.83 -15.04
N LEU A 191 -15.19 -7.35 -16.28
CA LEU A 191 -14.60 -8.04 -17.44
C LEU A 191 -13.07 -8.01 -17.35
N ILE A 192 -12.49 -6.89 -16.89
CA ILE A 192 -11.06 -6.78 -16.63
C ILE A 192 -10.64 -7.74 -15.51
N ALA A 193 -11.39 -7.77 -14.40
CA ALA A 193 -11.10 -8.67 -13.28
C ALA A 193 -11.17 -10.16 -13.70
N ALA A 194 -12.15 -10.51 -14.53
CA ALA A 194 -12.23 -11.85 -15.12
C ALA A 194 -11.05 -12.13 -16.08
N ALA A 195 -10.63 -11.14 -16.88
CA ALA A 195 -9.53 -11.28 -17.82
C ALA A 195 -8.18 -11.53 -17.16
N LEU A 196 -7.92 -10.92 -15.99
CA LEU A 196 -6.67 -11.11 -15.24
C LEU A 196 -6.44 -12.55 -14.75
N ASN A 197 -7.51 -13.33 -14.60
CA ASN A 197 -7.45 -14.73 -14.16
C ASN A 197 -7.71 -15.74 -15.29
N ALA A 198 -7.86 -15.24 -16.52
CA ALA A 198 -8.20 -16.06 -17.67
C ALA A 198 -6.94 -16.49 -18.44
N GLU A 199 -7.00 -17.68 -19.03
CA GLU A 199 -6.04 -18.13 -20.04
C GLU A 199 -5.98 -17.14 -21.22
N HIS A 200 -4.86 -17.13 -21.94
CA HIS A 200 -4.50 -16.12 -22.95
C HIS A 200 -5.65 -15.71 -23.90
N ASP A 201 -6.26 -16.68 -24.60
CA ASP A 201 -7.32 -16.40 -25.58
C ASP A 201 -8.58 -15.84 -24.94
N LYS A 202 -8.93 -16.34 -23.74
CA LYS A 202 -10.10 -15.88 -23.01
C LYS A 202 -9.87 -14.49 -22.41
N ARG A 203 -8.65 -14.21 -21.95
CA ARG A 203 -8.22 -12.88 -21.51
C ARG A 203 -8.43 -11.85 -22.61
N ILE A 204 -7.92 -12.10 -23.82
CA ILE A 204 -8.09 -11.18 -24.96
C ILE A 204 -9.58 -10.96 -25.28
N GLN A 205 -10.38 -12.03 -25.33
CA GLN A 205 -11.82 -11.90 -25.58
C GLN A 205 -12.53 -11.01 -24.54
N LEU A 206 -12.25 -11.21 -23.26
CA LEU A 206 -12.85 -10.45 -22.16
C LEU A 206 -12.42 -8.98 -22.20
N LEU A 207 -11.15 -8.71 -22.52
CA LEU A 207 -10.66 -7.34 -22.64
C LEU A 207 -11.29 -6.60 -23.83
N HIS A 208 -11.49 -7.27 -24.96
CA HIS A 208 -12.28 -6.69 -26.07
C HIS A 208 -13.71 -6.36 -25.66
N GLN A 209 -14.36 -7.23 -24.87
CA GLN A 209 -15.67 -6.94 -24.32
C GLN A 209 -15.63 -5.74 -23.37
N ALA A 210 -14.58 -5.60 -22.54
CA ALA A 210 -14.40 -4.47 -21.65
C ALA A 210 -14.27 -3.14 -22.42
N VAL A 211 -13.48 -3.13 -23.50
CA VAL A 211 -13.36 -1.97 -24.41
C VAL A 211 -14.69 -1.69 -25.13
N ALA A 212 -15.45 -2.72 -25.51
CA ALA A 212 -16.77 -2.52 -26.14
C ALA A 212 -17.79 -1.91 -25.18
N VAL A 213 -17.74 -2.27 -23.89
CA VAL A 213 -18.57 -1.69 -22.83
C VAL A 213 -18.16 -0.25 -22.53
N ASN A 214 -16.86 -0.01 -22.38
CA ASN A 214 -16.31 1.32 -22.14
C ASN A 214 -15.04 1.55 -22.99
N PRO A 215 -15.18 2.21 -24.16
CA PRO A 215 -14.05 2.50 -25.03
C PRO A 215 -12.97 3.39 -24.41
N ALA A 216 -13.28 4.11 -23.33
CA ALA A 216 -12.35 4.97 -22.61
C ALA A 216 -11.67 4.27 -21.42
N ASN A 217 -11.83 2.95 -21.25
CA ASN A 217 -11.18 2.22 -20.17
C ASN A 217 -9.68 2.03 -20.48
N VAL A 218 -8.86 2.86 -19.84
CA VAL A 218 -7.38 2.87 -19.96
C VAL A 218 -6.78 1.50 -19.65
N GLN A 219 -7.25 0.86 -18.57
CA GLN A 219 -6.73 -0.43 -18.11
C GLN A 219 -7.03 -1.54 -19.13
N ALA A 220 -8.21 -1.55 -19.75
CA ALA A 220 -8.55 -2.53 -20.77
C ALA A 220 -7.63 -2.43 -22.00
N HIS A 221 -7.39 -1.20 -22.49
CA HIS A 221 -6.44 -0.96 -23.59
C HIS A 221 -5.02 -1.34 -23.21
N PHE A 222 -4.57 -0.97 -22.01
CA PHE A 222 -3.25 -1.34 -21.52
C PHE A 222 -3.04 -2.87 -21.47
N LEU A 223 -4.00 -3.60 -20.89
CA LEU A 223 -3.93 -5.06 -20.78
C LEU A 223 -4.02 -5.77 -22.15
N LEU A 224 -4.76 -5.21 -23.13
CA LEU A 224 -4.73 -5.69 -24.52
C LEU A 224 -3.36 -5.49 -25.13
N GLY A 225 -2.74 -4.34 -24.87
CA GLY A 225 -1.36 -4.03 -25.23
C GLY A 225 -0.36 -5.07 -24.73
N GLU A 226 -0.39 -5.38 -23.44
CA GLU A 226 0.47 -6.41 -22.83
C GLU A 226 0.23 -7.81 -23.42
N SER A 227 -1.03 -8.17 -23.64
CA SER A 227 -1.40 -9.44 -24.27
C SER A 227 -0.85 -9.53 -25.70
N ALA A 228 -0.98 -8.47 -26.49
CA ALA A 228 -0.43 -8.41 -27.84
C ALA A 228 1.10 -8.44 -27.86
N ILE A 229 1.79 -7.81 -26.90
CA ILE A 229 3.27 -7.94 -26.75
C ILE A 229 3.65 -9.40 -26.50
N SER A 230 2.94 -10.07 -25.59
CA SER A 230 3.18 -11.49 -25.28
C SER A 230 2.97 -12.40 -26.49
N ALA A 231 1.98 -12.07 -27.33
CA ALA A 231 1.72 -12.74 -28.60
C ALA A 231 2.67 -12.34 -29.75
N SER A 232 3.62 -11.44 -29.51
CA SER A 232 4.49 -10.82 -30.54
C SER A 232 3.73 -10.05 -31.63
N GLU A 233 2.49 -9.63 -31.37
CA GLU A 233 1.62 -8.84 -32.23
C GLU A 233 1.90 -7.34 -32.04
N TYR A 234 3.14 -6.92 -32.35
CA TYR A 234 3.63 -5.60 -31.93
C TYR A 234 2.87 -4.41 -32.53
N ASN A 235 2.29 -4.55 -33.73
CA ASN A 235 1.48 -3.47 -34.31
C ASN A 235 0.18 -3.24 -33.55
N ASP A 236 -0.49 -4.32 -33.13
CA ASP A 236 -1.73 -4.24 -32.36
C ASP A 236 -1.43 -3.73 -30.95
N ALA A 237 -0.34 -4.21 -30.33
CA ALA A 237 0.14 -3.68 -29.06
C ALA A 237 0.35 -2.16 -29.11
N ILE A 238 1.01 -1.65 -30.15
CA ILE A 238 1.24 -0.22 -30.34
C ILE A 238 -0.09 0.53 -30.43
N GLN A 239 -1.10 0.00 -31.15
CA GLN A 239 -2.41 0.65 -31.25
C GLN A 239 -3.10 0.76 -29.90
N TYR A 240 -3.21 -0.34 -29.15
CA TYR A 240 -3.86 -0.35 -27.84
C TYR A 240 -3.13 0.54 -26.82
N LEU A 241 -1.81 0.48 -26.78
CA LEU A 241 -1.01 1.28 -25.84
C LEU A 241 -0.98 2.77 -26.21
N THR A 242 -1.04 3.10 -27.50
CA THR A 242 -1.24 4.49 -27.95
C THR A 242 -2.59 5.03 -27.49
N GLU A 243 -3.64 4.20 -27.54
CA GLU A 243 -4.95 4.61 -27.04
C GLU A 243 -4.96 4.76 -25.51
N ALA A 244 -4.32 3.86 -24.77
CA ALA A 244 -4.16 3.99 -23.32
C ALA A 244 -3.43 5.29 -22.92
N THR A 245 -2.32 5.62 -23.59
CA THR A 245 -1.57 6.85 -23.34
C THR A 245 -2.30 8.12 -23.81
N ARG A 246 -3.18 8.02 -24.82
CA ARG A 246 -4.05 9.12 -25.24
C ARG A 246 -5.16 9.41 -24.23
N LEU A 247 -5.76 8.35 -23.69
CA LEU A 247 -6.83 8.43 -22.69
C LEU A 247 -6.30 8.92 -21.34
N GLU A 248 -5.13 8.43 -20.93
CA GLU A 248 -4.47 8.85 -19.70
C GLU A 248 -2.97 9.12 -19.94
N PRO A 249 -2.61 10.36 -20.31
CA PRO A 249 -1.21 10.73 -20.57
C PRO A 249 -0.27 10.60 -19.36
N SER A 250 -0.81 10.55 -18.14
CA SER A 250 -0.07 10.34 -16.89
C SER A 250 0.17 8.87 -16.55
N PHE A 251 -0.38 7.92 -17.31
CA PHE A 251 -0.25 6.50 -17.00
C PHE A 251 1.11 5.94 -17.47
N ALA A 252 2.11 6.05 -16.59
CA ALA A 252 3.50 5.68 -16.90
C ALA A 252 3.69 4.23 -17.41
N PRO A 253 3.01 3.20 -16.86
CA PRO A 253 3.12 1.83 -17.37
C PRO A 253 2.77 1.69 -18.85
N ALA A 254 1.73 2.39 -19.33
CA ALA A 254 1.35 2.34 -20.74
C ALA A 254 2.43 2.93 -21.67
N TRP A 255 3.09 4.01 -21.25
CA TRP A 255 4.21 4.60 -21.99
C TRP A 255 5.42 3.66 -22.05
N ARG A 256 5.71 2.95 -20.95
CA ARG A 256 6.79 1.97 -20.88
C ARG A 256 6.54 0.80 -21.83
N GLU A 257 5.37 0.17 -21.74
CA GLU A 257 5.01 -0.95 -22.61
C GLU A 257 4.89 -0.51 -24.08
N LEU A 258 4.44 0.72 -24.34
CA LEU A 258 4.43 1.28 -25.70
C LEU A 258 5.85 1.32 -26.28
N GLY A 259 6.83 1.77 -25.50
CA GLY A 259 8.22 1.74 -25.90
C GLY A 259 8.78 0.33 -26.10
N VAL A 260 8.34 -0.65 -25.29
CA VAL A 260 8.68 -2.08 -25.50
C VAL A 260 8.14 -2.56 -26.84
N ALA A 261 6.85 -2.35 -27.12
CA ALA A 261 6.22 -2.75 -28.37
C ALA A 261 6.88 -2.09 -29.60
N GLN A 262 7.11 -0.77 -29.55
CA GLN A 262 7.80 -0.01 -30.60
C GLN A 262 9.24 -0.51 -30.82
N SER A 263 9.96 -0.77 -29.74
CA SER A 263 11.31 -1.32 -29.78
C SER A 263 11.32 -2.68 -30.47
N ARG A 264 10.43 -3.60 -30.08
CA ARG A 264 10.30 -4.93 -30.69
C ARG A 264 9.88 -4.86 -32.17
N ASN A 265 9.05 -3.88 -32.53
CA ASN A 265 8.67 -3.58 -33.91
C ASN A 265 9.79 -2.88 -34.73
N GLY A 266 10.93 -2.55 -34.11
CA GLY A 266 12.07 -1.92 -34.77
C GLY A 266 12.04 -0.38 -34.85
N ALA A 267 10.98 0.26 -34.35
CA ALA A 267 10.82 1.71 -34.30
C ALA A 267 11.60 2.33 -33.12
N LEU A 268 12.94 2.17 -33.14
CA LEU A 268 13.79 2.47 -31.98
C LEU A 268 13.81 3.95 -31.57
N ASP A 269 13.73 4.90 -32.50
CA ASP A 269 13.67 6.33 -32.16
C ASP A 269 12.40 6.68 -31.38
N ILE A 270 11.25 6.22 -31.86
CA ILE A 270 9.96 6.46 -31.21
C ILE A 270 9.90 5.74 -29.86
N ALA A 271 10.49 4.55 -29.77
CA ALA A 271 10.56 3.79 -28.52
C ALA A 271 11.32 4.55 -27.41
N VAL A 272 12.40 5.27 -27.77
CA VAL A 272 13.14 6.12 -26.81
C VAL A 272 12.24 7.21 -26.25
N ASP A 273 11.46 7.88 -27.10
CA ASP A 273 10.58 8.97 -26.67
C ASP A 273 9.47 8.46 -25.74
N SER A 274 8.85 7.33 -26.07
CA SER A 274 7.83 6.70 -25.22
C SER A 274 8.37 6.31 -23.85
N VAL A 275 9.54 5.66 -23.78
CA VAL A 275 10.13 5.25 -22.49
C VAL A 275 10.66 6.45 -21.71
N ARG A 276 11.17 7.49 -22.36
CA ARG A 276 11.52 8.76 -21.69
C ARG A 276 10.31 9.42 -21.06
N GLN A 277 9.14 9.32 -21.68
CA GLN A 277 7.91 9.81 -21.08
C GLN A 277 7.55 9.01 -19.83
N ALA A 278 7.69 7.68 -19.85
CA ALA A 278 7.51 6.85 -18.66
C ALA A 278 8.45 7.25 -17.51
N VAL A 279 9.74 7.43 -17.80
CA VAL A 279 10.75 7.90 -16.81
C VAL A 279 10.46 9.32 -16.31
N THR A 280 9.93 10.19 -17.16
CA THR A 280 9.58 11.56 -16.77
C THR A 280 8.43 11.57 -15.77
N LEU A 281 7.42 10.72 -16.00
CA LEU A 281 6.30 10.54 -15.10
C LEU A 281 6.77 9.88 -13.79
N HIS A 282 7.50 8.78 -13.88
CA HIS A 282 7.96 7.97 -12.75
C HIS A 282 9.49 7.80 -12.78
N ARG A 283 10.22 8.70 -12.10
CA ARG A 283 11.69 8.74 -12.14
C ARG A 283 12.38 7.53 -11.52
N GLU A 284 11.73 6.88 -10.56
CA GLU A 284 12.25 5.70 -9.84
C GLU A 284 11.77 4.36 -10.44
N ASP A 285 11.36 4.35 -11.72
CA ASP A 285 11.04 3.12 -12.44
C ASP A 285 12.33 2.47 -13.01
N ALA A 286 12.92 1.53 -12.26
CA ALA A 286 14.12 0.79 -12.66
C ALA A 286 13.93 0.00 -13.96
N GLU A 287 12.72 -0.49 -14.22
CA GLU A 287 12.39 -1.26 -15.42
C GLU A 287 12.39 -0.34 -16.66
N ALA A 288 11.79 0.84 -16.56
CA ALA A 288 11.82 1.82 -17.64
C ALA A 288 13.26 2.25 -18.00
N HIS A 289 14.13 2.47 -17.01
CA HIS A 289 15.56 2.74 -17.24
C HIS A 289 16.27 1.56 -17.91
N SER A 290 15.99 0.33 -17.48
CA SER A 290 16.54 -0.89 -18.08
C SER A 290 16.12 -1.05 -19.55
N ILE A 291 14.85 -0.79 -19.87
CA ILE A 291 14.31 -0.81 -21.23
C ILE A 291 14.99 0.27 -22.08
N LEU A 292 15.16 1.47 -21.55
CA LEU A 292 15.85 2.57 -22.22
C LEU A 292 17.31 2.19 -22.56
N GLY A 293 18.02 1.57 -21.61
CA GLY A 293 19.36 1.02 -21.82
C GLY A 293 19.41 0.00 -22.96
N GLY A 294 18.44 -0.92 -22.98
CA GLY A 294 18.29 -1.92 -24.03
C GLY A 294 18.02 -1.33 -25.41
N ILE A 295 17.17 -0.29 -25.49
CA ILE A 295 16.86 0.42 -26.74
C ILE A 295 18.11 1.13 -27.27
N TYR A 296 18.84 1.88 -26.44
CA TYR A 296 20.07 2.56 -26.87
C TYR A 296 21.14 1.59 -27.33
N ARG A 297 21.31 0.45 -26.64
CA ARG A 297 22.25 -0.59 -27.07
C ARG A 297 21.89 -1.17 -28.44
N ARG A 298 20.60 -1.38 -28.71
CA ARG A 298 20.13 -1.80 -30.04
C ARG A 298 20.36 -0.73 -31.11
N LYS A 299 20.13 0.55 -30.79
CA LYS A 299 20.47 1.66 -31.70
C LYS A 299 21.97 1.69 -32.00
N ALA A 300 22.81 1.52 -30.99
CA ALA A 300 24.27 1.48 -31.15
C ALA A 300 24.73 0.36 -32.08
N ARG A 301 24.04 -0.79 -32.08
CA ARG A 301 24.30 -1.91 -32.99
C ARG A 301 23.77 -1.66 -34.42
N ASN A 302 22.68 -0.91 -34.58
CA ASN A 302 22.12 -0.61 -35.90
C ASN A 302 22.88 0.51 -36.63
N HIS A 303 23.52 1.41 -35.89
CA HIS A 303 24.37 2.46 -36.43
C HIS A 303 25.84 2.03 -36.41
N TYR A 304 26.29 1.40 -37.48
CA TYR A 304 27.73 1.23 -37.74
C TYR A 304 28.28 2.50 -38.37
N ASP A 305 29.42 2.99 -37.87
CA ASP A 305 30.21 3.93 -38.67
C ASP A 305 30.77 3.22 -39.93
N SER A 306 31.31 3.98 -40.88
CA SER A 306 31.88 3.43 -42.12
C SER A 306 33.06 2.45 -41.90
N THR A 307 33.50 2.27 -40.65
CA THR A 307 34.56 1.34 -40.24
C THR A 307 34.03 0.12 -39.49
N GLY A 308 32.71 -0.01 -39.35
CA GLY A 308 32.06 -1.13 -38.66
C GLY A 308 32.06 -1.01 -37.13
N ARG A 309 32.31 0.17 -36.56
CA ARG A 309 32.29 0.38 -35.10
C ARG A 309 30.91 0.79 -34.61
N TYR A 310 30.56 0.37 -33.40
CA TYR A 310 29.32 0.77 -32.71
C TYR A 310 29.29 2.27 -32.41
N ASP A 311 28.08 2.84 -32.41
CA ASP A 311 27.87 4.23 -31.98
C ASP A 311 28.19 4.40 -30.47
N GLN A 312 29.33 5.03 -30.21
CA GLN A 312 29.86 5.28 -28.88
C GLN A 312 28.99 6.22 -28.04
N VAL A 313 28.23 7.13 -28.67
CA VAL A 313 27.31 8.02 -27.94
C VAL A 313 26.14 7.20 -27.43
N MET A 314 25.57 6.35 -28.28
CA MET A 314 24.44 5.47 -27.91
C MET A 314 24.86 4.42 -26.87
N LEU A 315 26.08 3.87 -26.95
CA LEU A 315 26.58 2.96 -25.90
C LEU A 315 26.72 3.66 -24.54
N ARG A 316 27.16 4.92 -24.50
CA ARG A 316 27.21 5.70 -23.25
C ARG A 316 25.81 6.00 -22.71
N GLN A 317 24.85 6.34 -23.58
CA GLN A 317 23.46 6.51 -23.17
C GLN A 317 22.84 5.21 -22.62
N ALA A 318 23.18 4.07 -23.23
CA ALA A 318 22.77 2.77 -22.73
C ALA A 318 23.33 2.50 -21.33
N ARG A 319 24.63 2.75 -21.15
CA ARG A 319 25.34 2.61 -19.88
C ARG A 319 24.71 3.48 -18.78
N ASP A 320 24.48 4.76 -19.06
CA ASP A 320 23.91 5.70 -18.08
C ASP A 320 22.50 5.27 -17.64
N ALA A 321 21.68 4.75 -18.56
CA ALA A 321 20.35 4.23 -18.24
C ALA A 321 20.42 2.96 -17.37
N TYR A 322 21.31 2.01 -17.71
CA TYR A 322 21.51 0.82 -16.86
C TYR A 322 22.11 1.14 -15.49
N ALA A 323 22.98 2.15 -15.40
CA ALA A 323 23.51 2.63 -14.13
C ALA A 323 22.41 3.21 -13.24
N GLU A 324 21.48 3.99 -13.81
CA GLU A 324 20.34 4.50 -13.04
C GLU A 324 19.38 3.37 -12.61
N ALA A 325 19.13 2.39 -13.47
CA ALA A 325 18.36 1.20 -13.11
C ALA A 325 19.00 0.44 -11.94
N GLY A 326 20.32 0.19 -11.99
CA GLY A 326 21.07 -0.48 -10.92
C GLY A 326 21.17 0.35 -9.63
N ARG A 327 21.12 1.70 -9.73
CA ARG A 327 21.06 2.58 -8.56
C ARG A 327 19.71 2.46 -7.83
N ILE A 328 18.62 2.33 -8.58
CA ILE A 328 17.26 2.20 -8.05
C ILE A 328 17.04 0.79 -7.49
N ASP A 329 17.41 -0.25 -8.25
CA ASP A 329 17.32 -1.65 -7.84
C ASP A 329 18.68 -2.34 -7.96
N ASN A 330 19.45 -2.30 -6.86
CA ASN A 330 20.80 -2.86 -6.78
C ASN A 330 20.83 -4.39 -6.58
N ARG A 331 19.68 -5.06 -6.64
CA ARG A 331 19.57 -6.53 -6.54
C ARG A 331 19.17 -7.18 -7.86
N ASN A 332 18.82 -6.38 -8.86
CA ASN A 332 18.46 -6.87 -10.17
C ASN A 332 19.72 -7.13 -11.01
N THR A 333 19.98 -8.40 -11.33
CA THR A 333 21.16 -8.79 -12.11
C THR A 333 21.09 -8.27 -13.55
N TYR A 334 19.91 -8.11 -14.11
CA TYR A 334 19.75 -7.73 -15.52
C TYR A 334 20.39 -6.37 -15.86
N PRO A 335 20.03 -5.24 -15.21
CA PRO A 335 20.65 -3.95 -15.51
C PRO A 335 22.14 -3.93 -15.13
N LEU A 336 22.50 -4.54 -14.00
CA LEU A 336 23.89 -4.55 -13.51
C LEU A 336 24.83 -5.34 -14.44
N MET A 337 24.39 -6.50 -14.94
CA MET A 337 25.18 -7.30 -15.86
C MET A 337 25.32 -6.59 -17.21
N ASN A 338 24.26 -5.92 -17.69
CA ASN A 338 24.36 -5.10 -18.91
C ASN A 338 25.28 -3.87 -18.71
N LEU A 339 25.28 -3.25 -17.53
CA LEU A 339 26.20 -2.18 -17.18
C LEU A 339 27.65 -2.64 -17.24
N ALA A 340 28.01 -3.73 -16.56
CA ALA A 340 29.37 -4.27 -16.56
C ALA A 340 29.85 -4.66 -17.97
N ARG A 341 28.98 -5.30 -18.77
CA ARG A 341 29.25 -5.60 -20.19
C ARG A 341 29.54 -4.33 -21.01
N LEU A 342 28.78 -3.26 -20.79
CA LEU A 342 28.97 -1.98 -21.48
C LEU A 342 30.21 -1.23 -21.00
N ASP A 343 30.51 -1.25 -19.71
CA ASP A 343 31.73 -0.65 -19.15
C ASP A 343 32.98 -1.34 -19.71
N LEU A 344 32.95 -2.67 -19.81
CA LEU A 344 34.01 -3.43 -20.46
C LEU A 344 34.14 -3.10 -21.96
N GLN A 345 33.01 -3.04 -22.68
CA GLN A 345 32.99 -2.70 -24.11
C GLN A 345 33.50 -1.27 -24.38
N LEU A 346 33.14 -0.30 -23.53
CA LEU A 346 33.55 1.10 -23.63
C LEU A 346 35.00 1.33 -23.19
N ALA A 347 35.57 0.45 -22.36
CA ALA A 347 36.98 0.49 -22.00
C ALA A 347 37.88 0.28 -23.23
N GLY A 348 37.49 -0.61 -24.15
CA GLY A 348 38.24 -0.91 -25.37
C GLY A 348 39.72 -1.20 -25.07
N SER A 349 40.64 -0.41 -25.62
CA SER A 349 42.09 -0.57 -25.39
C SER A 349 42.63 0.05 -24.09
N ASP A 350 41.83 0.75 -23.29
CA ASP A 350 42.23 1.28 -21.98
C ASP A 350 42.35 0.18 -20.91
N GLU A 351 43.58 -0.13 -20.49
CA GLU A 351 43.87 -1.22 -19.56
C GLU A 351 43.31 -1.00 -18.15
N ALA A 352 43.39 0.23 -17.63
CA ALA A 352 42.91 0.53 -16.28
C ALA A 352 41.39 0.40 -16.20
N ARG A 353 40.67 0.91 -17.22
CA ARG A 353 39.21 0.78 -17.30
C ARG A 353 38.78 -0.66 -17.50
N ARG A 354 39.49 -1.44 -18.32
CA ARG A 354 39.20 -2.87 -18.49
C ARG A 354 39.36 -3.63 -17.18
N HIS A 355 40.44 -3.37 -16.45
CA HIS A 355 40.68 -4.04 -15.17
C HIS A 355 39.57 -3.73 -14.16
N HIS A 356 39.13 -2.47 -14.09
CA HIS A 356 38.01 -2.08 -13.25
C HIS A 356 36.70 -2.77 -13.66
N ALA A 357 36.35 -2.75 -14.96
CA ALA A 357 35.13 -3.37 -15.46
C ALA A 357 35.12 -4.90 -15.26
N LEU A 358 36.29 -5.57 -15.35
CA LEU A 358 36.39 -7.00 -15.05
C LEU A 358 36.18 -7.29 -13.55
N ALA A 359 36.65 -6.43 -12.66
CA ALA A 359 36.44 -6.58 -11.22
C ALA A 359 34.95 -6.48 -10.82
N GLU A 360 34.15 -5.69 -11.55
CA GLU A 360 32.70 -5.62 -11.33
C GLU A 360 32.01 -6.98 -11.52
N PHE A 361 32.49 -7.83 -12.44
CA PHE A 361 31.93 -9.17 -12.61
C PHE A 361 32.18 -10.08 -11.40
N GLU A 362 33.28 -9.87 -10.65
CA GLU A 362 33.53 -10.61 -9.40
C GLU A 362 32.50 -10.27 -8.33
N GLU A 363 32.15 -9.00 -8.18
CA GLU A 363 31.10 -8.55 -7.25
C GLU A 363 29.73 -9.08 -7.67
N LEU A 364 29.41 -9.00 -8.97
CA LEU A 364 28.15 -9.48 -9.51
C LEU A 364 28.00 -11.00 -9.46
N GLU A 365 29.10 -11.76 -9.45
CA GLU A 365 29.04 -13.22 -9.39
C GLU A 365 28.28 -13.71 -8.14
N HIS A 366 28.51 -13.08 -6.99
CA HIS A 366 27.82 -13.44 -5.75
C HIS A 366 26.31 -13.19 -5.85
N LEU A 367 25.93 -12.02 -6.38
CA LEU A 367 24.52 -11.67 -6.58
C LEU A 367 23.87 -12.59 -7.61
N ALA A 368 24.56 -12.89 -8.72
CA ALA A 368 24.06 -13.77 -9.78
C ALA A 368 23.86 -15.21 -9.27
N ARG A 369 24.77 -15.72 -8.43
CA ARG A 369 24.60 -17.04 -7.79
C ARG A 369 23.38 -17.09 -6.88
N TYR A 370 23.15 -16.04 -6.10
CA TYR A 370 21.97 -15.93 -5.26
C TYR A 370 20.70 -15.86 -6.10
N SER A 371 20.67 -14.96 -7.08
CA SER A 371 19.52 -14.71 -7.97
C SER A 371 19.11 -15.96 -8.75
N ALA A 372 20.05 -16.66 -9.38
CA ALA A 372 19.76 -17.86 -10.17
C ALA A 372 19.26 -19.06 -9.34
N ARG A 373 19.55 -19.09 -8.03
CA ARG A 373 19.20 -20.19 -7.12
C ARG A 373 18.08 -19.83 -6.15
N SER A 374 17.50 -18.64 -6.27
CA SER A 374 16.40 -18.22 -5.40
C SER A 374 15.19 -19.12 -5.61
N GLU A 375 14.65 -19.68 -4.53
CA GLU A 375 13.45 -20.52 -4.59
C GLU A 375 12.23 -19.66 -4.99
N GLY A 376 11.37 -20.20 -5.85
CA GLY A 376 10.14 -19.55 -6.31
C GLY A 376 10.30 -18.57 -7.48
N ASP A 377 11.53 -18.40 -8.00
CA ASP A 377 11.80 -17.58 -9.18
C ASP A 377 12.11 -18.45 -10.40
N GLU A 378 11.25 -18.38 -11.40
CA GLU A 378 11.35 -19.20 -12.62
C GLU A 378 12.07 -18.48 -13.78
N ASP A 379 12.57 -17.26 -13.58
CA ASP A 379 13.24 -16.52 -14.65
C ASP A 379 14.56 -17.19 -15.07
N ALA A 380 14.50 -17.87 -16.21
CA ALA A 380 15.61 -18.57 -16.80
C ALA A 380 16.78 -17.65 -17.18
N TRP A 381 16.54 -16.35 -17.43
CA TRP A 381 17.59 -15.40 -17.82
C TRP A 381 18.64 -15.18 -16.74
N LYS A 382 18.29 -15.36 -15.47
CA LYS A 382 19.21 -15.26 -14.32
C LYS A 382 20.36 -16.25 -14.38
N TRP A 383 20.14 -17.42 -15.00
CA TRP A 383 21.20 -18.41 -15.23
C TRP A 383 22.18 -17.98 -16.31
N PHE A 384 21.75 -17.19 -17.29
CA PHE A 384 22.63 -16.61 -18.30
C PHE A 384 23.46 -15.46 -17.72
N ASP A 385 22.87 -14.62 -16.86
CA ASP A 385 23.65 -13.63 -16.11
C ASP A 385 24.71 -14.28 -15.22
N LEU A 386 24.38 -15.39 -14.54
CA LEU A 386 25.35 -16.18 -13.78
C LEU A 386 26.45 -16.77 -14.69
N ALA A 387 26.07 -17.33 -15.84
CA ALA A 387 27.03 -17.88 -16.79
C ALA A 387 28.01 -16.81 -17.29
N ASP A 388 27.52 -15.61 -17.58
CA ASP A 388 28.35 -14.48 -18.00
C ASP A 388 29.30 -14.03 -16.89
N ALA A 389 28.80 -13.85 -15.66
CA ALA A 389 29.63 -13.50 -14.51
C ALA A 389 30.79 -14.49 -14.34
N LEU A 390 30.49 -15.80 -14.39
CA LEU A 390 31.47 -16.86 -14.25
C LEU A 390 32.48 -16.90 -15.41
N ALA A 391 32.04 -16.62 -16.64
CA ALA A 391 32.94 -16.56 -17.78
C ALA A 391 33.91 -15.38 -17.67
N PHE A 392 33.44 -14.21 -17.24
CA PHE A 392 34.28 -13.03 -17.04
C PHE A 392 35.18 -13.12 -15.79
N THR A 393 34.93 -14.06 -14.87
CA THR A 393 35.83 -14.40 -13.75
C THR A 393 36.72 -15.63 -14.04
N GLY A 394 36.75 -16.13 -15.28
CA GLY A 394 37.61 -17.25 -15.70
C GLY A 394 37.15 -18.65 -15.25
N ARG A 395 35.93 -18.77 -14.71
CA ARG A 395 35.34 -20.02 -14.21
C ARG A 395 34.60 -20.80 -15.30
N THR A 396 35.31 -21.16 -16.36
CA THR A 396 34.75 -21.73 -17.60
C THR A 396 33.78 -22.91 -17.37
N GLU A 397 34.17 -23.92 -16.59
CA GLU A 397 33.33 -25.11 -16.39
C GLU A 397 32.01 -24.79 -15.66
N GLU A 398 32.06 -23.88 -14.68
CA GLU A 398 30.86 -23.41 -13.97
C GLU A 398 29.98 -22.56 -14.88
N ALA A 399 30.57 -21.69 -15.71
CA ALA A 399 29.83 -20.87 -16.68
C ALA A 399 29.05 -21.76 -17.67
N LEU A 400 29.69 -22.82 -18.18
CA LEU A 400 29.06 -23.79 -19.08
C LEU A 400 27.96 -24.59 -18.36
N ALA A 401 28.13 -24.91 -17.07
CA ALA A 401 27.09 -25.55 -16.28
C ALA A 401 25.87 -24.65 -16.09
N ALA A 402 26.08 -23.38 -15.71
CA ALA A 402 25.02 -22.39 -15.55
C ALA A 402 24.25 -22.14 -16.86
N SER A 403 24.95 -22.06 -18.00
CA SER A 403 24.35 -22.00 -19.34
C SER A 403 23.39 -23.16 -19.60
N ARG A 404 23.82 -24.40 -19.32
CA ARG A 404 22.98 -25.61 -19.46
C ARG A 404 21.76 -25.58 -18.53
N ASP A 405 21.92 -25.09 -17.30
CA ASP A 405 20.79 -24.88 -16.38
C ASP A 405 19.78 -23.86 -16.93
N GLY A 406 20.25 -22.77 -17.54
CA GLY A 406 19.40 -21.77 -18.20
C GLY A 406 18.58 -22.37 -19.34
N PHE A 407 19.22 -23.08 -20.28
CA PHE A 407 18.51 -23.68 -21.42
C PHE A 407 17.49 -24.74 -21.04
N ARG A 408 17.73 -25.51 -19.96
CA ARG A 408 16.78 -26.53 -19.49
C ARG A 408 15.41 -25.97 -19.12
N ARG A 409 15.30 -24.66 -18.90
CA ARG A 409 14.06 -23.96 -18.54
C ARG A 409 13.31 -23.38 -19.75
N PHE A 410 13.90 -23.44 -20.95
CA PHE A 410 13.24 -23.06 -22.20
C PHE A 410 12.86 -24.30 -23.01
N GLU A 411 11.71 -24.23 -23.68
CA GLU A 411 11.30 -25.23 -24.66
C GLU A 411 12.18 -25.17 -25.93
N GLU A 412 12.42 -26.34 -26.55
CA GLU A 412 13.30 -26.49 -27.73
C GLU A 412 13.08 -25.45 -28.85
N PRO A 413 11.82 -25.11 -29.26
CA PRO A 413 11.60 -24.16 -30.34
C PRO A 413 12.17 -22.76 -30.06
N HIS A 414 12.32 -22.40 -28.78
CA HIS A 414 12.78 -21.09 -28.35
C HIS A 414 14.28 -21.04 -28.04
N ARG A 415 14.94 -22.20 -27.84
CA ARG A 415 16.36 -22.22 -27.43
C ARG A 415 17.28 -21.57 -28.45
N THR A 416 17.01 -21.73 -29.74
CA THR A 416 17.81 -21.10 -30.80
C THR A 416 17.80 -19.58 -30.74
N SER A 417 16.62 -18.96 -30.56
CA SER A 417 16.52 -17.50 -30.48
C SER A 417 17.11 -16.96 -29.17
N VAL A 418 16.91 -17.69 -28.07
CA VAL A 418 17.51 -17.39 -26.75
C VAL A 418 19.03 -17.44 -26.83
N GLY A 419 19.61 -18.50 -27.39
CA GLY A 419 21.06 -18.65 -27.52
C GLY A 419 21.68 -17.56 -28.39
N ALA A 420 21.02 -17.18 -29.49
CA ALA A 420 21.46 -16.05 -30.31
C ALA A 420 21.44 -14.71 -29.54
N ALA A 421 20.38 -14.47 -28.76
CA ALA A 421 20.24 -13.27 -27.95
C ALA A 421 21.28 -13.20 -26.81
N ALA A 422 21.56 -14.31 -26.14
CA ALA A 422 22.57 -14.41 -25.08
C ALA A 422 24.01 -14.29 -25.62
N ALA A 423 24.30 -14.84 -26.81
CA ALA A 423 25.63 -14.79 -27.42
C ALA A 423 25.99 -13.41 -27.99
N ALA A 424 25.02 -12.62 -28.44
CA ALA A 424 25.29 -11.37 -29.14
C ALA A 424 26.07 -10.33 -28.30
N PRO A 425 25.71 -10.01 -27.03
CA PRO A 425 26.50 -9.12 -26.19
C PRO A 425 27.95 -9.59 -25.99
N LEU A 426 28.17 -10.89 -25.78
CA LEU A 426 29.51 -11.46 -25.61
C LEU A 426 30.35 -11.33 -26.89
N GLN A 427 29.73 -11.56 -28.05
CA GLN A 427 30.38 -11.39 -29.34
C GLN A 427 30.76 -9.92 -29.59
N ASP A 428 29.92 -8.97 -29.19
CA ASP A 428 30.21 -7.54 -29.30
C ASP A 428 31.47 -7.16 -28.49
N ILE A 429 31.63 -7.73 -27.29
CA ILE A 429 32.82 -7.52 -26.43
C ILE A 429 34.06 -8.11 -27.10
N LEU A 430 34.02 -9.38 -27.54
CA LEU A 430 35.16 -10.03 -28.21
C LEU A 430 35.65 -9.28 -29.46
N ASN A 431 34.74 -8.60 -30.16
CA ASN A 431 35.06 -7.85 -31.37
C ASN A 431 35.70 -6.48 -31.08
N SER A 432 35.50 -5.94 -29.87
CA SER A 432 35.83 -4.55 -29.54
C SER A 432 36.88 -4.40 -28.43
N THR A 433 37.05 -5.42 -27.59
CA THR A 433 37.80 -5.32 -26.35
C THR A 433 38.76 -6.51 -26.21
N PRO A 434 40.07 -6.28 -26.10
CA PRO A 434 41.02 -7.36 -25.81
C PRO A 434 40.83 -7.87 -24.37
N LEU A 435 40.63 -9.17 -24.21
CA LEU A 435 40.46 -9.83 -22.92
C LEU A 435 41.71 -10.63 -22.53
N PRO A 436 41.97 -10.84 -21.23
CA PRO A 436 42.94 -11.84 -20.76
C PRO A 436 42.69 -13.22 -21.38
N ALA A 437 43.75 -13.99 -21.64
CA ALA A 437 43.67 -15.20 -22.46
C ALA A 437 42.73 -16.29 -21.88
N ASP A 438 42.69 -16.41 -20.57
CA ASP A 438 41.78 -17.29 -19.83
C ASP A 438 40.32 -16.87 -19.95
N ILE A 439 40.04 -15.56 -19.77
CA ILE A 439 38.70 -14.99 -19.92
C ILE A 439 38.23 -15.04 -21.40
N ASP A 440 39.10 -14.70 -22.36
CA ASP A 440 38.80 -14.81 -23.81
C ASP A 440 38.39 -16.24 -24.17
N ALA A 441 39.14 -17.23 -23.69
CA ALA A 441 38.82 -18.65 -23.89
C ALA A 441 37.48 -19.04 -23.25
N ALA A 442 37.20 -18.58 -22.02
CA ALA A 442 35.95 -18.84 -21.31
C ALA A 442 34.73 -18.25 -22.06
N VAL A 443 34.81 -16.99 -22.47
CA VAL A 443 33.74 -16.30 -23.21
C VAL A 443 33.49 -16.95 -24.57
N ARG A 444 34.54 -17.36 -25.30
CA ARG A 444 34.39 -18.10 -26.56
C ARG A 444 33.72 -19.45 -26.37
N ALA A 445 34.09 -20.18 -25.31
CA ALA A 445 33.45 -21.46 -24.97
C ALA A 445 31.97 -21.27 -24.62
N LEU A 446 31.62 -20.21 -23.89
CA LEU A 446 30.25 -19.88 -23.54
C LEU A 446 29.41 -19.52 -24.77
N ILE A 447 29.93 -18.68 -25.68
CA ILE A 447 29.29 -18.37 -26.96
C ILE A 447 29.06 -19.65 -27.79
N ALA A 448 30.05 -20.55 -27.84
CA ALA A 448 29.89 -21.83 -28.52
C ALA A 448 28.77 -22.66 -27.87
N SER A 449 28.73 -22.73 -26.54
CA SER A 449 27.66 -23.40 -25.80
C SER A 449 26.28 -22.80 -26.09
N TYR A 450 26.16 -21.49 -26.20
CA TYR A 450 24.89 -20.85 -26.54
C TYR A 450 24.42 -21.22 -27.94
N ARG A 451 25.33 -21.40 -28.89
CA ARG A 451 25.02 -21.82 -30.25
C ARG A 451 24.71 -23.32 -30.38
N THR A 452 25.29 -24.17 -29.54
CA THR A 452 25.10 -25.64 -29.62
C THR A 452 23.96 -26.14 -28.74
N ALA A 453 23.69 -25.54 -27.58
CA ALA A 453 22.52 -25.88 -26.75
C ALA A 453 21.19 -25.37 -27.33
N SER A 454 21.28 -24.66 -28.47
CA SER A 454 20.19 -24.19 -29.32
C SER A 454 19.64 -25.24 -30.29
N THR A 455 20.29 -26.40 -30.41
CA THR A 455 20.01 -27.51 -31.33
C THR A 455 19.91 -28.83 -30.57
#